data_AF-A0A2Z5G6S7-F1
#
_entry.id   AF-A0A2Z5G6S7-F1
#
_cell.length_a   1.000
_cell.length_b   1.000
_cell.length_c   1.000
_cell.angle_alpha   90.00
_cell.angle_beta   90.00
_cell.angle_gamma   90.00
#
_symmetry.space_group_name_H-M   'P 1'
#
loop_
_entity.id
_entity.type
_entity.pdbx_description
1 polymer ?
#
loop_
_entity_poly.entity_id
_entity_poly.type
_entity_poly.pdbx_seq_one_letter_code
_entity_poly.pdbx_strand_id
1 'polypeptide(L)'
;MAAITRHRGPKFDEILEGFPYLRRKLLGVPTIGRGRGAVTSTRKLRRVTRGNVALIGDASGSADAITGEGLASAFREALLLGEALGRHSIRDYEIGHSRILRIPQAMAAMMLAMDRWPWLRNRALRLLAEDSELFTRLLAVHVGDIVPAGFGVGLGLRLMGRLLYPKTSSEAAAPQDASQVNAGGAEFGQAEATL
;
A
#
# COMPACT_ATOMS: atom_id res chain seq x y z
N MET A 1 -9.64 10.65 -12.67
CA MET A 1 -8.37 10.19 -12.04
C MET A 1 -8.09 11.06 -10.81
N ALA A 2 -7.35 10.56 -9.83
CA ALA A 2 -6.98 11.33 -8.63
C ALA A 2 -5.48 11.14 -8.34
N ALA A 3 -4.85 12.17 -7.78
CA ALA A 3 -3.47 12.13 -7.32
C ALA A 3 -3.38 12.78 -5.94
N ILE A 4 -2.53 12.23 -5.07
CA ILE A 4 -2.27 12.74 -3.73
C ILE A 4 -0.83 13.24 -3.71
N THR A 5 -0.64 14.49 -3.29
CA THR A 5 0.69 15.13 -3.22
C THR A 5 0.85 15.83 -1.87
N ARG A 6 2.09 15.82 -1.37
CA ARG A 6 2.48 16.57 -0.17
C ARG A 6 2.60 18.07 -0.43
N HIS A 7 2.89 18.44 -1.68
CA HIS A 7 3.10 19.83 -2.07
C HIS A 7 1.78 20.47 -2.51
N ARG A 8 1.49 21.65 -1.98
CA ARG A 8 0.32 22.43 -2.45
C ARG A 8 0.65 23.09 -3.79
N GLY A 9 -0.34 23.10 -4.69
CA GLY A 9 -0.29 23.88 -5.92
C GLY A 9 0.24 23.22 -7.20
N PRO A 10 0.81 22.00 -7.25
CA PRO A 10 1.21 21.43 -8.54
C PRO A 10 -0.04 21.11 -9.36
N LYS A 11 0.03 21.42 -10.66
CA LYS A 11 -1.02 21.04 -11.60
C LYS A 11 -0.99 19.53 -11.82
N PHE A 12 -2.14 18.95 -12.19
CA PHE A 12 -2.23 17.52 -12.43
C PHE A 12 -1.22 17.03 -13.49
N ASP A 13 -0.97 17.84 -14.52
CA ASP A 13 0.01 17.52 -15.56
C ASP A 13 1.45 17.46 -15.04
N GLU A 14 1.84 18.35 -14.13
CA GLU A 14 3.15 18.35 -13.47
C GLU A 14 3.33 17.10 -12.61
N ILE A 15 2.26 16.63 -11.96
CA ILE A 15 2.30 15.37 -11.21
C ILE A 15 2.54 14.19 -12.17
N LEU A 16 1.91 14.20 -13.35
CA LEU A 16 2.05 13.13 -14.34
C LEU A 16 3.46 13.02 -14.93
N GLU A 17 4.25 14.10 -14.92
CA GLU A 17 5.66 14.04 -15.34
C GLU A 17 6.47 13.05 -14.49
N GLY A 18 6.12 12.92 -13.20
CA GLY A 18 6.71 11.93 -12.29
C GLY A 18 6.31 10.47 -12.57
N PHE A 19 5.33 10.23 -13.45
CA PHE A 19 4.82 8.88 -13.74
C PHE A 19 4.78 8.60 -15.26
N PRO A 20 5.94 8.35 -15.91
CA PRO A 20 6.03 8.19 -17.36
C PRO A 20 5.10 7.11 -17.93
N TYR A 21 4.90 6.02 -17.17
CA TYR A 21 3.97 4.95 -17.55
C TYR A 21 2.52 5.43 -17.62
N LEU A 22 2.05 6.17 -16.62
CA LEU A 22 0.69 6.71 -16.59
C LEU A 22 0.50 7.78 -17.65
N ARG A 23 1.49 8.67 -17.82
CA ARG A 23 1.48 9.69 -18.88
C ARG A 23 1.25 9.06 -20.26
N ARG A 24 1.98 7.98 -20.59
CA ARG A 24 1.78 7.27 -21.87
C ARG A 24 0.38 6.71 -22.04
N LYS A 25 -0.22 6.17 -20.97
CA LYS A 25 -1.58 5.63 -21.01
C LYS A 25 -2.67 6.69 -21.12
N LEU A 26 -2.37 7.93 -20.74
CA LEU A 26 -3.32 9.04 -20.70
C LEU A 26 -3.15 10.02 -21.88
N LEU A 27 -2.13 9.83 -22.71
CA LEU A 27 -1.93 10.64 -23.91
C LEU A 27 -3.15 10.56 -24.82
N GLY A 28 -3.69 11.71 -25.20
CA GLY A 28 -4.84 11.82 -26.11
C GLY A 28 -6.19 11.49 -25.49
N VAL A 29 -6.27 11.18 -24.19
CA VAL A 29 -7.54 10.95 -23.49
C VAL A 29 -8.20 12.29 -23.19
N PRO A 30 -9.43 12.57 -23.67
CA PRO A 30 -10.11 13.82 -23.40
C PRO A 30 -10.46 13.97 -21.92
N THR A 31 -10.25 15.17 -21.38
CA THR A 31 -10.60 15.51 -20.00
C THR A 31 -12.08 15.80 -19.87
N ILE A 32 -12.78 15.01 -19.06
CA ILE A 32 -14.20 15.23 -18.78
C ILE A 32 -14.31 16.11 -17.53
N GLY A 33 -14.45 17.43 -17.76
CA GLY A 33 -14.71 18.42 -16.72
C GLY A 33 -13.46 19.04 -16.07
N ARG A 34 -13.69 19.94 -15.10
CA ARG A 34 -12.61 20.62 -14.36
C ARG A 34 -12.04 19.72 -13.27
N GLY A 35 -10.71 19.72 -13.17
CA GLY A 35 -10.00 19.12 -12.04
C GLY A 35 -10.45 19.71 -10.72
N ARG A 36 -10.61 18.87 -9.70
CA ARG A 36 -10.96 19.27 -8.33
C ARG A 36 -9.79 18.94 -7.40
N GLY A 37 -9.49 19.84 -6.48
CA GLY A 37 -8.57 19.63 -5.39
C GLY A 37 -9.32 19.51 -4.07
N ALA A 38 -8.89 18.60 -3.21
CA ALA A 38 -9.37 18.47 -1.85
C ALA A 38 -8.18 18.28 -0.91
N VAL A 39 -8.29 18.79 0.31
CA VAL A 39 -7.30 18.54 1.36
C VAL A 39 -7.75 17.28 2.12
N THR A 40 -6.95 16.23 2.05
CA THR A 40 -7.18 15.01 2.83
C THR A 40 -6.56 15.19 4.21
N SER A 41 -7.35 15.03 5.26
CA SER A 41 -6.88 15.11 6.64
C SER A 41 -7.54 14.03 7.47
N THR A 42 -6.73 13.20 8.11
CA THR A 42 -7.24 12.25 9.10
C THR A 42 -7.71 13.02 10.32
N ARG A 43 -8.99 12.92 10.65
CA ARG A 43 -9.57 13.52 11.86
C ARG A 43 -10.15 12.45 12.76
N LYS A 44 -9.77 12.51 14.04
CA LYS A 44 -10.33 11.67 15.09
C LYS A 44 -11.13 12.53 16.05
N LEU A 45 -12.39 12.15 16.26
CA LEU A 45 -13.25 12.79 17.26
C LEU A 45 -13.14 12.06 18.60
N ARG A 46 -13.18 12.81 19.69
CA ARG A 46 -13.13 12.25 21.06
C ARG A 46 -14.48 11.66 21.49
N ARG A 47 -15.56 12.15 20.87
CA ARG A 47 -16.94 11.70 21.08
C ARG A 47 -17.70 11.81 19.77
N VAL A 48 -18.51 10.83 19.43
CA VAL A 48 -19.34 10.82 18.20
C VAL A 48 -20.84 10.80 18.48
N THR A 49 -21.22 10.75 19.76
CA THR A 49 -22.61 10.77 20.19
C THR A 49 -22.87 11.89 21.20
N ARG A 50 -24.09 12.43 21.23
CA ARG A 50 -24.55 13.34 22.28
C ARG A 50 -26.08 13.28 22.36
N GLY A 51 -26.62 12.73 23.45
CA GLY A 51 -28.07 12.62 23.61
C GLY A 51 -28.68 11.79 22.48
N ASN A 52 -29.56 12.40 21.70
CA ASN A 52 -30.23 11.80 20.55
C ASN A 52 -29.50 12.02 19.21
N VAL A 53 -28.26 12.52 19.24
CA VAL A 53 -27.45 12.76 18.04
C VAL A 53 -26.31 11.75 17.97
N ALA A 54 -26.13 11.13 16.80
CA ALA A 54 -24.98 10.30 16.45
C ALA A 54 -24.39 10.78 15.11
N LEU A 55 -23.07 10.92 15.06
CA LEU A 55 -22.33 11.25 13.84
C LEU A 55 -21.90 9.95 13.17
N ILE A 56 -22.02 9.86 11.83
CA ILE A 56 -21.58 8.70 11.04
C ILE A 56 -20.79 9.15 9.80
N GLY A 57 -20.01 8.23 9.22
CA GLY A 57 -19.20 8.49 8.04
C GLY A 57 -18.19 9.61 8.29
N ASP A 58 -17.90 10.43 7.27
CA ASP A 58 -16.93 11.51 7.41
C ASP A 58 -17.27 12.54 8.52
N ALA A 59 -18.53 12.62 8.96
CA ALA A 59 -18.95 13.46 10.08
C ALA A 59 -18.49 12.91 11.44
N SER A 60 -18.28 11.60 11.58
CA SER A 60 -17.84 10.92 12.80
C SER A 60 -16.31 10.86 12.94
N GLY A 61 -15.61 11.25 11.88
CA GLY A 61 -14.16 11.17 11.71
C GLY A 61 -13.83 10.74 10.28
N SER A 62 -12.71 11.23 9.74
CA SER A 62 -12.26 10.85 8.40
C SER A 62 -11.05 9.92 8.52
N ALA A 63 -11.13 8.76 7.88
CA ALA A 63 -9.93 7.98 7.53
C ALA A 63 -9.18 8.70 6.40
N ASP A 64 -7.86 8.46 6.30
CA ASP A 64 -7.07 9.02 5.20
C ASP A 64 -7.46 8.37 3.87
N ALA A 65 -7.55 9.15 2.80
CA ALA A 65 -7.89 8.63 1.47
C ALA A 65 -6.86 7.63 0.93
N ILE A 66 -5.64 7.60 1.49
CA ILE A 66 -4.57 6.68 1.10
C ILE A 66 -4.94 5.20 1.27
N THR A 67 -5.87 4.87 2.18
CA THR A 67 -6.29 3.48 2.44
C THR A 67 -7.49 3.05 1.60
N GLY A 68 -8.23 4.00 1.01
CA GLY A 68 -9.46 3.73 0.27
C GLY A 68 -10.65 3.23 1.11
N GLU A 69 -10.54 3.24 2.44
CA GLU A 69 -11.52 2.59 3.35
C GLU A 69 -12.75 3.46 3.68
N GLY A 70 -12.86 4.68 3.16
CA GLY A 70 -13.87 5.66 3.60
C GLY A 70 -15.31 5.14 3.51
N LEU A 71 -15.70 4.59 2.36
CA LEU A 71 -17.04 4.05 2.15
C LEU A 71 -17.30 2.78 2.98
N ALA A 72 -16.35 1.84 2.99
CA ALA A 72 -16.47 0.61 3.76
C ALA A 72 -16.60 0.89 5.27
N SER A 73 -15.90 1.91 5.77
CA SER A 73 -16.02 2.37 7.16
C SER A 73 -17.39 2.99 7.41
N ALA A 74 -17.85 3.89 6.54
CA ALA A 74 -19.15 4.54 6.67
C ALA A 74 -20.32 3.53 6.67
N PHE A 75 -20.26 2.49 5.84
CA PHE A 75 -21.28 1.42 5.85
C PHE A 75 -21.24 0.58 7.12
N ARG A 76 -20.05 0.22 7.61
CA ARG A 76 -19.90 -0.49 8.90
C ARG A 76 -20.45 0.35 10.06
N GLU A 77 -20.20 1.65 10.06
CA GLU A 77 -20.75 2.59 11.05
C GLU A 77 -22.28 2.68 10.97
N ALA A 78 -22.84 2.75 9.77
CA ALA A 78 -24.29 2.80 9.56
C ALA A 78 -24.99 1.52 10.07
N LEU A 79 -24.42 0.35 9.78
CA LEU A 79 -24.93 -0.95 10.28
C LEU A 79 -24.85 -1.01 11.81
N LEU A 80 -23.70 -0.65 12.39
CA LEU A 80 -23.52 -0.62 13.83
C LEU A 80 -24.49 0.34 14.52
N LEU A 81 -24.72 1.51 13.93
CA LEU A 81 -25.70 2.46 14.45
C LEU A 81 -27.12 1.89 14.39
N GLY A 82 -27.48 1.23 13.29
CA GLY A 82 -28.78 0.55 13.16
C GLY A 82 -29.02 -0.49 14.27
N GLU A 83 -28.02 -1.33 14.55
CA GLU A 83 -28.09 -2.30 15.65
C GLU A 83 -28.21 -1.62 17.03
N ALA A 84 -27.41 -0.58 17.27
CA ALA A 84 -27.43 0.18 18.52
C ALA A 84 -28.79 0.86 18.76
N LEU A 85 -29.41 1.40 17.71
CA LEU A 85 -30.75 1.97 17.77
C LEU A 85 -31.80 0.90 18.09
N GLY A 86 -31.72 -0.28 17.47
CA GLY A 86 -32.61 -1.41 17.76
C GLY A 86 -32.49 -1.93 19.20
N ARG A 87 -31.35 -1.75 19.85
CA ARG A 87 -31.12 -2.09 21.27
C ARG A 87 -31.32 -0.91 22.23
N HIS A 88 -31.75 0.25 21.74
CA HIS A 88 -31.86 1.49 22.51
C HIS A 88 -30.57 1.89 23.26
N SER A 89 -29.41 1.56 22.70
CA SER A 89 -28.11 1.75 23.33
C SER A 89 -27.12 2.46 22.40
N ILE A 90 -27.18 3.80 22.41
CA ILE A 90 -26.25 4.66 21.65
C ILE A 90 -24.79 4.48 22.14
N ARG A 91 -24.61 4.06 23.39
CA ARG A 91 -23.28 3.78 23.97
C ARG A 91 -22.58 2.64 23.24
N ASP A 92 -23.32 1.64 22.77
CA ASP A 92 -22.74 0.50 22.04
C ASP A 92 -22.20 0.95 20.69
N TYR A 93 -22.89 1.89 20.03
CA TYR A 93 -22.39 2.54 18.82
C TYR A 93 -21.07 3.28 19.10
N GLU A 94 -20.98 4.10 20.15
CA GLU A 94 -19.75 4.85 20.45
C GLU A 94 -18.54 3.94 20.72
N ILE A 95 -18.74 2.83 21.44
CA ILE A 95 -17.68 1.86 21.72
C ILE A 95 -17.25 1.16 20.42
N GLY A 96 -18.21 0.67 19.62
CA GLY A 96 -17.93 -0.05 18.38
C GLY A 96 -17.35 0.83 17.29
N HIS A 97 -17.78 2.10 17.19
CA HIS A 97 -17.24 3.11 16.28
C HIS A 97 -15.72 3.24 16.39
N SER A 98 -15.24 3.34 17.64
CA SER A 98 -13.81 3.45 17.91
C SER A 98 -13.02 2.21 17.47
N ARG A 99 -13.66 1.05 17.31
CA ARG A 99 -13.02 -0.19 16.84
C ARG A 99 -12.98 -0.23 15.32
N ILE A 100 -14.06 0.17 14.64
CA ILE A 100 -14.14 0.21 13.17
C ILE A 100 -13.00 1.08 12.60
N LEU A 101 -12.76 2.26 13.18
CA LEU A 101 -11.77 3.21 12.68
C LEU A 101 -10.31 2.90 13.08
N ARG A 102 -10.04 1.98 14.02
CA ARG A 102 -8.67 1.73 14.51
C ARG A 102 -7.75 1.21 13.43
N ILE A 103 -8.19 0.20 12.67
CA ILE A 103 -7.35 -0.45 11.67
C ILE A 103 -7.07 0.50 10.49
N PRO A 104 -8.08 1.16 9.87
CA PRO A 104 -7.84 2.12 8.81
C PRO A 104 -6.93 3.28 9.23
N GLN A 105 -7.11 3.81 10.45
CA GLN A 105 -6.27 4.89 10.97
C GLN A 105 -4.82 4.43 11.22
N ALA A 106 -4.63 3.22 11.76
CA ALA A 106 -3.30 2.66 11.97
C ALA A 106 -2.56 2.42 10.64
N MET A 107 -3.25 1.88 9.63
CA MET A 107 -2.67 1.68 8.29
C MET A 107 -2.32 3.01 7.63
N ALA A 108 -3.21 4.00 7.68
CA ALA A 108 -2.91 5.35 7.17
C ALA A 108 -1.66 5.93 7.83
N ALA A 109 -1.56 5.85 9.16
CA ALA A 109 -0.39 6.32 9.90
C ALA A 109 0.90 5.58 9.49
N MET A 110 0.82 4.26 9.28
CA MET A 110 1.96 3.46 8.81
C MET A 110 2.40 3.86 7.40
N MET A 111 1.46 4.03 6.46
CA MET A 111 1.76 4.45 5.09
C MET A 111 2.35 5.86 5.04
N LEU A 112 1.83 6.79 5.83
CA LEU A 112 2.38 8.14 5.97
C LEU A 112 3.78 8.13 6.61
N ALA A 113 4.03 7.24 7.57
CA ALA A 113 5.36 7.06 8.15
C ALA A 113 6.36 6.50 7.12
N MET A 114 5.95 5.53 6.29
CA MET A 114 6.76 5.02 5.18
C MET A 114 7.06 6.11 4.15
N ASP A 115 6.10 6.98 3.84
CA ASP A 115 6.33 8.12 2.95
C ASP A 115 7.35 9.11 3.54
N ARG A 116 7.35 9.29 4.86
CA ARG A 116 8.32 10.14 5.56
C ARG A 116 9.73 9.54 5.61
N TRP A 117 9.87 8.22 5.60
CA TRP A 117 11.15 7.51 5.73
C TRP A 117 11.41 6.55 4.55
N PRO A 118 12.14 7.00 3.50
CA PRO A 118 12.36 6.22 2.29
C PRO A 118 13.01 4.85 2.51
N TRP A 119 13.90 4.74 3.50
CA TRP A 119 14.53 3.46 3.86
C TRP A 119 13.50 2.44 4.38
N LEU A 120 12.54 2.89 5.19
CA LEU A 120 11.47 2.06 5.73
C LEU A 120 10.52 1.61 4.62
N ARG A 121 10.14 2.53 3.72
CA ARG A 121 9.33 2.22 2.54
C ARG A 121 9.98 1.14 1.69
N ASN A 122 11.24 1.34 1.29
CA ASN A 122 11.96 0.40 0.44
C ASN A 122 12.10 -0.98 1.11
N ARG A 123 12.29 -1.00 2.44
CA ARG A 123 12.39 -2.25 3.19
C ARG A 123 11.06 -2.98 3.26
N ALA A 124 9.99 -2.28 3.64
CA ALA A 124 8.65 -2.84 3.73
C ALA A 124 8.20 -3.42 2.39
N LEU A 125 8.35 -2.65 1.30
CA LEU A 125 7.98 -3.12 -0.04
C LEU A 125 8.77 -4.35 -0.49
N ARG A 126 10.08 -4.42 -0.21
CA ARG A 126 10.89 -5.62 -0.49
C ARG A 126 10.40 -6.83 0.30
N LEU A 127 10.09 -6.67 1.58
CA LEU A 127 9.57 -7.76 2.39
C LEU A 127 8.22 -8.28 1.88
N LEU A 128 7.31 -7.37 1.53
CA LEU A 128 6.00 -7.72 0.98
C LEU A 128 6.12 -8.38 -0.40
N ALA A 129 7.12 -7.98 -1.20
CA ALA A 129 7.38 -8.58 -2.52
C ALA A 129 8.01 -9.97 -2.42
N GLU A 130 8.85 -10.21 -1.41
CA GLU A 130 9.51 -11.49 -1.18
C GLU A 130 8.63 -12.52 -0.46
N ASP A 131 7.67 -12.06 0.36
CA ASP A 131 6.77 -12.90 1.17
C ASP A 131 5.30 -12.60 0.83
N SER A 132 4.77 -13.37 -0.12
CA SER A 132 3.39 -13.23 -0.59
C SER A 132 2.36 -13.57 0.50
N GLU A 133 2.72 -14.38 1.49
CA GLU A 133 1.85 -14.71 2.62
C GLU A 133 1.68 -13.50 3.55
N LEU A 134 2.77 -12.76 3.82
CA LEU A 134 2.69 -11.50 4.56
C LEU A 134 1.83 -10.46 3.84
N PHE A 135 1.98 -10.34 2.52
CA PHE A 135 1.15 -9.43 1.74
C PHE A 135 -0.33 -9.83 1.80
N THR A 136 -0.63 -11.12 1.66
CA THR A 136 -2.01 -11.64 1.75
C THR A 136 -2.61 -11.40 3.13
N ARG A 137 -1.86 -11.66 4.20
CA ARG A 137 -2.29 -11.39 5.57
C ARG A 137 -2.50 -9.90 5.82
N LEU A 138 -1.63 -9.03 5.28
CA LEU A 138 -1.79 -7.58 5.34
C LEU A 138 -3.11 -7.17 4.69
N LEU A 139 -3.41 -7.68 3.49
CA LEU A 139 -4.65 -7.40 2.78
C LEU A 139 -5.89 -7.89 3.55
N ALA A 140 -5.83 -9.10 4.12
CA ALA A 140 -6.94 -9.64 4.91
C ALA A 140 -7.22 -8.81 6.17
N VAL A 141 -6.18 -8.32 6.86
CA VAL A 141 -6.33 -7.38 7.98
C VAL A 141 -6.89 -6.03 7.51
N HIS A 142 -6.46 -5.56 6.34
CA HIS A 142 -6.91 -4.27 5.77
C HIS A 142 -8.39 -4.29 5.41
N VAL A 143 -8.89 -5.37 4.80
CA VAL A 143 -10.31 -5.55 4.45
C VAL A 143 -11.19 -5.75 5.69
N GLY A 144 -10.58 -6.07 6.85
CA GLY A 144 -11.27 -6.26 8.12
C GLY A 144 -11.72 -7.71 8.36
N ASP A 145 -11.18 -8.67 7.60
CA ASP A 145 -11.50 -10.10 7.73
C ASP A 145 -10.79 -10.76 8.92
N ILE A 146 -9.74 -10.14 9.50
CA ILE A 146 -8.93 -10.74 10.58
C ILE A 146 -8.63 -9.73 11.70
N VAL A 147 -8.71 -10.21 12.95
CA VAL A 147 -8.41 -9.44 14.17
C VAL A 147 -6.89 -9.10 14.23
N PRO A 148 -6.50 -7.84 14.48
CA PRO A 148 -5.13 -7.35 14.24
C PRO A 148 -4.07 -7.75 15.28
N ALA A 149 -4.39 -8.64 16.23
CA ALA A 149 -3.62 -8.83 17.47
C ALA A 149 -2.17 -9.35 17.30
N GLY A 150 -1.72 -9.69 16.09
CA GLY A 150 -0.33 -10.12 15.82
C GLY A 150 0.37 -9.43 14.66
N PHE A 151 -0.33 -8.62 13.85
CA PHE A 151 0.23 -8.15 12.57
C PHE A 151 1.31 -7.08 12.74
N GLY A 152 1.03 -6.03 13.54
CA GLY A 152 1.99 -4.96 13.78
C GLY A 152 3.26 -5.42 14.50
N VAL A 153 3.11 -6.38 15.43
CA VAL A 153 4.22 -7.00 16.16
C VAL A 153 5.03 -7.93 15.24
N GLY A 154 4.36 -8.74 14.40
CA GLY A 154 5.04 -9.63 13.46
C GLY A 154 5.80 -8.90 12.37
N LEU A 155 5.23 -7.85 11.79
CA LEU A 155 5.91 -6.99 10.81
C LEU A 155 7.08 -6.24 11.48
N GLY A 156 6.87 -5.72 12.69
CA GLY A 156 7.91 -5.04 13.48
C GLY A 156 9.09 -5.95 13.83
N LEU A 157 8.84 -7.17 14.32
CA LEU A 157 9.88 -8.15 14.61
C LEU A 157 10.63 -8.59 13.35
N ARG A 158 9.93 -8.78 12.22
CA ARG A 158 10.58 -9.17 10.95
C ARG A 158 11.40 -8.03 10.36
N LEU A 159 10.91 -6.79 10.43
CA LEU A 159 11.68 -5.60 10.05
C LEU A 159 12.94 -5.45 10.93
N MET A 160 12.81 -5.67 12.25
CA MET A 160 13.92 -5.57 13.20
C MET A 160 14.92 -6.73 13.08
N GLY A 161 14.47 -7.97 12.94
CA GLY A 161 15.35 -9.14 12.78
C GLY A 161 16.21 -9.06 11.52
N ARG A 162 15.64 -8.48 10.45
CA ARG A 162 16.33 -8.25 9.18
C ARG A 162 17.11 -6.92 9.11
N LEU A 163 17.06 -6.13 10.19
CA LEU A 163 17.94 -4.98 10.47
C LEU A 163 19.16 -5.42 11.29
N LEU A 164 18.97 -6.35 12.25
CA LEU A 164 20.06 -6.93 13.05
C LEU A 164 20.93 -7.93 12.27
N TYR A 165 20.36 -8.61 11.26
CA TYR A 165 21.12 -9.46 10.34
C TYR A 165 21.03 -8.90 8.92
N PRO A 166 21.84 -7.88 8.56
CA PRO A 166 22.08 -7.62 7.16
C PRO A 166 22.72 -8.89 6.60
N LYS A 167 22.04 -9.55 5.67
CA LYS A 167 22.59 -10.70 4.95
C LYS A 167 23.81 -10.16 4.20
N THR A 168 25.00 -10.35 4.77
CA THR A 168 26.26 -10.04 4.13
C THR A 168 26.31 -10.83 2.84
N SER A 169 26.45 -10.14 1.73
CA SER A 169 26.82 -10.73 0.45
C SER A 169 28.15 -11.45 0.64
N SER A 170 28.10 -12.75 0.90
CA SER A 170 29.27 -13.62 0.84
C SER A 170 28.82 -15.07 0.71
N GLU A 171 28.45 -15.43 -0.50
CA GLU A 171 28.82 -16.73 -1.06
C GLU A 171 29.06 -16.46 -2.55
N ALA A 172 30.29 -16.03 -2.84
CA ALA A 172 31.31 -16.92 -3.36
C ALA A 172 30.87 -17.47 -4.73
N ALA A 173 31.13 -16.66 -5.76
CA ALA A 173 31.35 -17.16 -7.10
C ALA A 173 32.51 -18.17 -7.03
N ALA A 174 32.18 -19.45 -6.88
CA ALA A 174 33.07 -20.52 -7.25
C ALA A 174 33.23 -20.48 -8.78
N PRO A 175 34.46 -20.54 -9.31
CA PRO A 175 34.68 -20.57 -10.75
C PRO A 175 34.11 -21.87 -11.29
N GLN A 176 33.05 -21.77 -12.11
CA GLN A 176 32.65 -22.87 -12.97
C GLN A 176 33.69 -22.95 -14.09
N ASP A 177 34.58 -23.92 -13.94
CA ASP A 177 35.32 -24.54 -15.03
C ASP A 177 34.30 -24.96 -16.11
N ALA A 178 34.19 -24.11 -17.13
CA ALA A 178 33.57 -24.43 -18.39
C ALA A 178 34.69 -24.51 -19.43
N SER A 179 35.52 -25.54 -19.29
CA SER A 179 36.19 -26.22 -20.39
C SER A 179 35.14 -26.75 -21.38
N GLN A 180 34.56 -25.85 -22.17
CA GLN A 180 33.87 -26.13 -23.43
C GLN A 180 33.67 -24.80 -24.20
N VAL A 181 34.78 -24.23 -24.67
CA VAL A 181 34.76 -23.31 -25.83
C VAL A 181 35.32 -24.09 -27.01
N ASN A 182 34.39 -24.61 -27.78
CA ASN A 182 34.58 -25.12 -29.12
C ASN A 182 35.06 -23.98 -30.02
N ALA A 183 36.35 -23.99 -30.36
CA ALA A 183 36.93 -23.18 -31.42
C ALA A 183 38.14 -23.93 -31.98
N GLY A 184 37.98 -24.54 -33.15
CA GLY A 184 39.08 -25.25 -33.81
C GLY A 184 38.72 -25.79 -35.18
N GLY A 185 38.78 -24.92 -36.20
CA GLY A 185 39.23 -25.28 -37.54
C GLY A 185 38.36 -26.24 -38.36
N ALA A 186 37.39 -25.72 -39.09
CA ALA A 186 36.99 -26.33 -40.35
C ALA A 186 38.13 -26.09 -41.36
N GLU A 187 38.78 -27.18 -41.73
CA GLU A 187 39.90 -27.27 -42.66
C GLU A 187 39.51 -26.74 -44.05
N PHE A 188 40.23 -25.73 -44.52
CA PHE A 188 40.39 -25.46 -45.94
C PHE A 188 41.56 -26.32 -46.44
N GLY A 189 41.23 -27.37 -47.20
CA GLY A 189 42.19 -28.29 -47.81
C GLY A 189 41.67 -28.83 -49.14
N GLN A 190 42.05 -28.13 -50.21
CA GLN A 190 42.38 -28.60 -51.56
C GLN A 190 41.72 -29.90 -52.10
N ALA A 191 40.95 -29.74 -53.19
CA ALA A 191 40.85 -30.68 -54.30
C ALA A 191 40.63 -29.80 -55.55
N GLU A 192 41.67 -29.48 -56.31
CA GLU A 192 42.19 -30.24 -57.45
C GLU A 192 41.17 -30.40 -58.59
N ALA A 193 41.58 -29.84 -59.74
CA ALA A 193 41.21 -30.08 -61.13
C ALA A 193 40.11 -31.12 -61.43
N THR A 194 39.23 -30.79 -62.39
CA THR A 194 39.27 -31.32 -63.78
C THR A 194 37.95 -30.98 -64.50
N LEU A 195 38.09 -30.28 -65.64
CA LEU A 195 37.18 -30.11 -66.80
C LEU A 195 35.73 -29.62 -66.58
#